data_AF-A0A5E7K267-F1
#
_entry.id   AF-A0A5E7K267-F1
#
_cell.length_a   1.000
_cell.length_b   1.000
_cell.length_c   1.000
_cell.angle_alpha   90.00
_cell.angle_beta   90.00
_cell.angle_gamma   90.00
#
_symmetry.space_group_name_H-M   'P 1'
#
loop_
_entity.id
_entity.type
_entity.pdbx_description
1 polymer ?
#
loop_
_entity_poly.entity_id
_entity_poly.type
_entity_poly.pdbx_seq_one_letter_code
_entity_poly.pdbx_strand_id
1 'polypeptide(L)'
;MESKEQQLMELLGLTARSLTHLTASMTSMSFELLRSSDPVTRDAGRRMIDRMATISTGLDEHWRLIGELTGVHVAHEQIETLQEIQSQVPPRLPSS
;
A
#
# COMPACT_ATOMS: atom_id res chain seq x y z
N MET A 1 -16.14 -25.47 16.64
CA MET A 1 -15.41 -24.26 17.09
C MET A 1 -14.53 -23.68 15.98
N GLU A 2 -14.09 -24.47 14.99
CA GLU A 2 -13.26 -24.00 13.84
C GLU A 2 -13.85 -22.84 13.02
N SER A 3 -15.18 -22.73 12.88
CA SER A 3 -15.80 -21.69 12.04
C SER A 3 -15.51 -20.25 12.48
N LYS A 4 -15.46 -19.97 13.79
CA LYS A 4 -15.24 -18.59 14.28
C LYS A 4 -13.78 -18.16 14.13
N GLU A 5 -12.86 -19.08 14.39
CA GLU A 5 -11.42 -18.84 14.24
C GLU A 5 -11.07 -18.60 12.77
N GLN A 6 -11.65 -19.37 11.87
CA GLN A 6 -11.50 -19.18 10.43
C GLN A 6 -12.05 -17.82 9.95
N GLN A 7 -13.22 -17.41 10.43
CA GLN A 7 -13.79 -16.08 10.12
C GLN A 7 -12.92 -14.93 10.66
N LEU A 8 -12.33 -15.08 11.85
CA LEU A 8 -11.42 -14.08 12.41
C LEU A 8 -10.13 -13.96 11.60
N MET A 9 -9.58 -15.09 11.15
CA MET A 9 -8.41 -15.11 10.26
C MET A 9 -8.70 -14.44 8.91
N GLU A 10 -9.87 -14.72 8.32
CA GLU A 10 -10.31 -14.08 7.07
C GLU A 10 -10.48 -12.57 7.24
N LEU A 11 -11.17 -12.13 8.29
CA LEU A 11 -11.36 -10.71 8.59
C LEU A 11 -10.02 -9.99 8.80
N LEU A 12 -9.07 -10.64 9.49
CA LEU A 12 -7.74 -10.11 9.71
C LEU A 12 -6.98 -9.92 8.39
N GLY A 13 -7.01 -10.90 7.49
CA GLY A 13 -6.40 -10.81 6.17
C GLY A 13 -7.04 -9.72 5.29
N LEU A 14 -8.37 -9.59 5.31
CA LEU A 14 -9.10 -8.53 4.60
C LEU A 14 -8.76 -7.14 5.16
N THR A 15 -8.61 -7.03 6.47
CA THR A 15 -8.25 -5.77 7.15
C THR A 15 -6.83 -5.35 6.78
N ALA A 16 -5.86 -6.25 6.83
CA ALA A 16 -4.47 -5.98 6.44
C ALA A 16 -4.36 -5.54 4.97
N ARG A 17 -5.13 -6.18 4.08
CA ARG A 17 -5.22 -5.79 2.66
C ARG A 17 -5.86 -4.41 2.47
N SER A 18 -6.97 -4.14 3.15
CA SER A 18 -7.61 -2.82 3.12
C SER A 18 -6.65 -1.71 3.59
N LEU A 19 -5.88 -1.96 4.66
CA LEU A 19 -4.87 -1.03 5.14
C LEU A 19 -3.76 -0.80 4.10
N THR A 20 -3.31 -1.85 3.42
CA THR A 20 -2.31 -1.75 2.35
C THR A 20 -2.80 -0.85 1.21
N HIS A 21 -4.05 -1.04 0.75
CA HIS A 21 -4.65 -0.19 -0.28
C HIS A 21 -4.82 1.27 0.16
N LEU A 22 -5.18 1.50 1.42
CA LEU A 22 -5.28 2.86 1.98
C LEU A 22 -3.91 3.54 2.03
N THR A 23 -2.87 2.83 2.49
CA THR A 23 -1.49 3.34 2.51
C THR A 23 -1.02 3.71 1.10
N ALA A 24 -1.25 2.86 0.10
CA ALA A 24 -0.92 3.15 -1.29
C ALA A 24 -1.68 4.38 -1.81
N SER A 25 -3.00 4.45 -1.58
CA SER A 25 -3.84 5.56 -2.03
C SER A 25 -3.43 6.89 -1.40
N MET A 26 -3.16 6.90 -0.08
CA MET A 26 -2.67 8.09 0.62
C MET A 26 -1.28 8.51 0.15
N THR A 27 -0.39 7.56 -0.14
CA THR A 27 0.94 7.85 -0.67
C THR A 27 0.85 8.51 -2.04
N SER A 28 0.02 7.97 -2.95
CA SER A 28 -0.24 8.57 -4.27
C SER A 28 -0.79 9.99 -4.17
N MET A 29 -1.81 10.20 -3.34
CA MET A 29 -2.35 11.54 -3.10
C MET A 29 -1.28 12.49 -2.55
N SER A 30 -0.39 12.01 -1.67
CA SER A 30 0.68 12.82 -1.11
C SER A 30 1.71 13.23 -2.15
N PHE A 31 1.99 12.38 -3.14
CA PHE A 31 2.80 12.74 -4.30
C PHE A 31 2.13 13.80 -5.18
N GLU A 32 0.80 13.79 -5.31
CA GLU A 32 0.08 14.86 -5.98
C GLU A 32 0.23 16.21 -5.25
N LEU A 33 0.16 16.20 -3.91
CA LEU A 33 0.35 17.41 -3.10
C LEU A 33 1.74 18.04 -3.28
N LEU A 34 2.79 17.25 -3.59
CA LEU A 34 4.13 17.78 -3.88
C LEU A 34 4.16 18.68 -5.13
N ARG A 35 3.17 18.57 -6.01
CA ARG A 35 3.05 19.39 -7.22
C ARG A 35 2.36 20.74 -6.96
N SER A 36 1.86 20.97 -5.76
CA SER A 36 1.22 22.24 -5.38
C SER A 36 2.20 23.41 -5.43
N SER A 37 1.72 24.58 -5.84
CA SER A 37 2.48 25.84 -5.78
C SER A 37 2.62 26.36 -4.35
N ASP A 38 1.66 26.03 -3.47
CA ASP A 38 1.69 26.41 -2.06
C ASP A 38 2.77 25.61 -1.28
N PRO A 39 3.75 26.28 -0.65
CA PRO A 39 4.82 25.60 0.08
C PRO A 39 4.31 24.79 1.28
N VAL A 40 3.23 25.24 1.95
CA VAL A 40 2.67 24.52 3.10
C VAL A 40 2.07 23.18 2.65
N THR A 41 1.36 23.17 1.53
CA THR A 41 0.79 21.97 0.93
C THR A 41 1.86 20.96 0.52
N ARG A 42 2.94 21.41 -0.14
CA ARG A 42 4.05 20.50 -0.50
C ARG A 42 4.70 19.87 0.73
N ASP A 43 4.94 20.68 1.76
CA ASP A 43 5.56 20.22 2.99
C ASP A 43 4.66 19.23 3.75
N ALA A 44 3.34 19.45 3.73
CA ALA A 44 2.37 18.47 4.22
C ALA A 44 2.40 17.16 3.42
N GLY A 45 2.48 17.21 2.09
CA GLY A 45 2.63 16.04 1.23
C GLY A 45 3.90 15.25 1.55
N ARG A 46 5.03 15.94 1.74
CA ARG A 46 6.32 15.29 2.09
C ARG A 46 6.24 14.55 3.42
N ARG A 47 5.73 15.20 4.46
CA ARG A 47 5.52 14.55 5.77
C ARG A 47 4.59 13.35 5.68
N MET A 48 3.57 13.41 4.82
CA MET A 48 2.64 12.30 4.67
C MET A 48 3.31 11.10 4.01
N ILE A 49 4.17 11.31 3.01
CA ILE A 49 4.99 10.23 2.40
C ILE A 49 5.88 9.55 3.45
N ASP A 50 6.59 10.34 4.27
CA ASP A 50 7.46 9.79 5.33
C ASP A 50 6.66 8.96 6.35
N ARG A 51 5.46 9.41 6.70
CA ARG A 51 4.52 8.67 7.56
C ARG A 51 4.05 7.38 6.91
N MET A 52 3.68 7.42 5.62
CA MET A 52 3.23 6.23 4.90
C MET A 52 4.34 5.19 4.77
N ALA A 53 5.61 5.59 4.57
CA ALA A 53 6.74 4.66 4.56
C ALA A 53 6.90 3.93 5.91
N THR A 54 6.72 4.64 7.01
CA THR A 54 6.72 4.05 8.36
C THR A 54 5.56 3.08 8.56
N ILE A 55 4.35 3.46 8.14
CA ILE A 55 3.16 2.59 8.22
C ILE A 55 3.33 1.34 7.35
N SER A 56 3.86 1.48 6.13
CA SER A 56 4.13 0.35 5.23
C SER A 56 5.03 -0.69 5.90
N THR A 57 6.10 -0.25 6.56
CA THR A 57 7.02 -1.15 7.27
C THR A 57 6.29 -1.92 8.40
N GLY A 58 5.38 -1.27 9.12
CA GLY A 58 4.55 -1.93 10.14
C GLY A 58 3.55 -2.92 9.55
N LEU A 59 2.98 -2.61 8.37
CA LEU A 59 2.09 -3.52 7.66
C LEU A 59 2.81 -4.76 7.12
N ASP A 60 4.06 -4.63 6.69
CA ASP A 60 4.88 -5.78 6.25
C ASP A 60 5.05 -6.80 7.40
N GLU A 61 5.28 -6.32 8.62
CA GLU A 61 5.34 -7.16 9.82
C GLU A 61 3.97 -7.79 10.15
N HIS A 62 2.88 -7.04 9.99
CA HIS A 62 1.53 -7.61 10.14
C HIS A 62 1.28 -8.75 9.15
N TRP A 63 1.70 -8.60 7.90
CA TRP A 63 1.59 -9.65 6.88
C TRP A 63 2.41 -10.88 7.23
N ARG A 64 3.64 -10.72 7.75
CA ARG A 64 4.46 -11.82 8.24
C ARG A 64 3.73 -12.61 9.32
N LEU A 65 3.19 -11.92 10.33
CA LEU A 65 2.46 -12.55 11.44
C LEU A 65 1.16 -13.23 10.99
N ILE A 66 0.41 -12.61 10.06
CA ILE A 66 -0.80 -13.22 9.49
C ILE A 66 -0.45 -14.50 8.73
N GLY A 67 0.64 -14.50 7.96
CA GLY A 67 1.11 -15.70 7.26
C GLY A 67 1.48 -16.84 8.23
N GLU A 68 2.14 -16.51 9.34
CA GLU A 68 2.48 -17.47 10.41
C GLU A 68 1.24 -18.04 11.10
N LEU A 69 0.25 -17.19 11.41
CA LEU A 69 -0.96 -17.61 12.13
C LEU A 69 -1.92 -18.42 11.25
N THR A 70 -2.01 -18.10 9.97
CA THR A 70 -2.96 -18.75 9.05
C THR A 70 -2.37 -19.99 8.37
N GLY A 71 -1.05 -20.19 8.42
CA GLY A 71 -0.34 -21.22 7.65
C GLY A 71 -0.38 -21.00 6.12
N VAL A 72 -1.19 -20.04 5.66
CA VAL A 72 -1.20 -19.55 4.30
C VAL A 72 -0.12 -18.48 4.22
N HIS A 73 1.01 -18.83 3.62
CA HIS A 73 1.92 -17.79 3.14
C HIS A 73 1.14 -17.03 2.08
N VAL A 74 0.54 -15.89 2.46
CA VAL A 74 -0.01 -14.93 1.52
C VAL A 74 1.20 -14.41 0.77
N ALA A 75 1.58 -15.15 -0.27
CA ALA A 75 2.58 -14.72 -1.20
C ALA A 75 2.16 -13.33 -1.67
N HIS A 76 3.18 -12.49 -1.81
CA HIS A 76 3.16 -11.11 -2.28
C HIS A 76 2.56 -10.97 -3.70
N GLU A 77 1.37 -11.51 -3.98
CA GLU A 77 0.66 -11.37 -5.26
C GLU A 77 0.25 -9.90 -5.55
N GLN A 78 0.53 -8.97 -4.63
CA GLN A 78 0.37 -7.53 -4.87
C GLN A 78 1.55 -6.87 -5.60
N ILE A 79 2.63 -7.60 -5.95
CA ILE A 79 3.61 -7.06 -6.90
C ILE A 79 2.97 -6.87 -8.30
N GLU A 80 1.96 -7.67 -8.67
CA GLU A 80 1.28 -7.52 -9.96
C GLU A 80 0.52 -6.20 -10.09
N THR A 81 -0.08 -5.69 -9.02
CA THR A 81 -0.83 -4.42 -9.09
C THR A 81 0.09 -3.21 -9.25
N LEU A 82 1.32 -3.27 -8.70
CA LEU A 82 2.33 -2.23 -8.95
C LEU A 82 2.89 -2.29 -10.38
N GLN A 83 2.98 -3.48 -10.98
CA GLN A 83 3.41 -3.65 -12.37
C GLN A 83 2.37 -3.13 -13.37
N GLU A 84 1.09 -3.28 -13.06
CA GLU A 84 0.01 -2.76 -13.91
C GLU A 84 -0.03 -1.23 -13.91
N ILE A 85 0.22 -0.58 -12.75
CA ILE A 85 0.30 0.89 -12.64
C ILE A 85 1.54 1.44 -13.36
N GLN A 86 2.67 0.72 -13.37
CA GLN A 86 3.86 1.13 -14.14
C GLN A 86 3.69 0.99 -15.67
N SER A 87 2.80 0.10 -16.12
CA SER A 87 2.51 -0.11 -17.54
C SER A 87 1.60 0.97 -18.15
N GLN A 88 1.03 1.85 -17.33
CA GLN A 88 0.16 2.96 -17.74
C GLN A 88 0.92 4.29 -17.95
N VAL A 89 2.26 4.30 -17.85
CA VAL A 89 3.06 5.47 -18.24
C VAL A 89 3.08 5.54 -19.78
N PRO A 90 2.55 6.61 -20.42
CA PRO A 90 2.58 6.72 -21.87
C PRO A 90 4.03 6.75 -22.36
N PRO A 91 4.38 6.07 -23.46
CA PRO A 91 5.72 6.14 -24.02
C PRO A 91 6.05 7.59 -24.39
N ARG A 92 7.15 8.12 -23.86
CA ARG A 92 7.68 9.42 -24.30
C ARG A 92 7.98 9.31 -25.80
N LEU A 93 7.36 10.19 -26.59
CA LEU A 93 7.66 10.31 -28.02
C LEU A 93 9.14 10.68 -28.20
N PRO A 94 9.84 10.10 -29.19
CA PRO A 94 11.21 10.50 -29.51
C PRO A 94 11.21 11.95 -30.00
N SER A 95 12.11 12.76 -29.44
CA SER A 95 12.38 14.12 -29.88
C SER A 95 12.97 14.12 -31.29
N SER A 96 12.27 14.77 -32.23
CA SER A 96 12.77 15.11 -33.56
C SER A 96 13.79 16.25 -33.51
#